data_AF-A0A0C2M1E2-F1
#
_entry.id   AF-A0A0C2M1E2-F1
#
_cell.length_a   1.000
_cell.length_b   1.000
_cell.length_c   1.000
_cell.angle_alpha   90.00
_cell.angle_beta   90.00
_cell.angle_gamma   90.00
#
_symmetry.space_group_name_H-M   'P 1'
#
loop_
_entity.id
_entity.type
_entity.pdbx_description
1 polymer ?
#
loop_
_entity_poly.entity_id
_entity_poly.type
_entity_poly.pdbx_seq_one_letter_code
_entity_poly.pdbx_strand_id
1 'polypeptide(L)'
;MVTIGQIQRFESGNFDHWIEDFETLAEANGWTEDAQKLKTLPLYLEGEAKTLFRQAKKKKACYKAVCAALKAAFMEDPEFAKMRLRTTTKLEGESFSGFAARIRNEVELAYPELDASGQEVRSYETFKEGIPEKFRKAIYKDSSTRRSQNVNGLLWRSGPHQNTYRRSRRWSRNQKKWKS
;
A
#
# COMPACT_ATOMS: atom_id res chain seq x y z
N MET A 1 19.71 -22.09 -8.24
CA MET A 1 18.35 -21.62 -7.91
C MET A 1 18.38 -20.11 -7.96
N VAL A 2 17.72 -19.49 -8.94
CA VAL A 2 17.67 -18.02 -9.08
C VAL A 2 16.47 -17.57 -8.26
N THR A 3 16.68 -17.01 -7.07
CA THR A 3 15.63 -16.26 -6.36
C THR A 3 15.43 -14.96 -7.12
N ILE A 4 14.35 -14.88 -7.89
CA ILE A 4 13.97 -13.66 -8.59
C ILE A 4 13.25 -12.79 -7.56
N GLY A 5 13.87 -11.68 -7.17
CA GLY A 5 13.30 -10.68 -6.27
C GLY A 5 13.70 -10.85 -4.80
N GLN A 6 14.04 -9.73 -4.16
CA GLN A 6 14.31 -9.65 -2.73
C GLN A 6 13.33 -8.63 -2.16
N ILE A 7 12.32 -9.10 -1.42
CA ILE A 7 11.43 -8.21 -0.66
C ILE A 7 12.11 -7.85 0.67
N GLN A 8 11.75 -6.69 1.23
CA GLN A 8 12.22 -6.31 2.55
C GLN A 8 11.71 -7.31 3.60
N ARG A 9 12.52 -7.64 4.60
CA ARG A 9 12.04 -8.44 5.74
C ARG A 9 11.04 -7.65 6.57
N PHE A 10 9.99 -8.31 7.03
CA PHE A 10 8.95 -7.69 7.84
C PHE A 10 9.19 -7.91 9.32
N GLU A 11 9.24 -6.81 10.06
CA GLU A 11 9.31 -6.77 11.52
C GLU A 11 8.06 -6.13 12.10
N SER A 12 7.66 -4.96 11.59
CA SER A 12 6.49 -4.18 11.99
C SER A 12 6.02 -3.27 10.86
N GLY A 13 4.74 -2.91 10.83
CA GLY A 13 4.17 -1.93 9.87
C GLY A 13 2.95 -2.47 9.12
N ASN A 14 2.73 -1.98 7.90
CA ASN A 14 1.61 -2.39 7.07
C ASN A 14 1.79 -3.83 6.56
N PHE A 15 1.25 -4.80 7.31
CA PHE A 15 1.33 -6.20 6.93
C PHE A 15 0.57 -6.51 5.62
N ASP A 16 -0.45 -5.71 5.27
CA ASP A 16 -1.25 -5.93 4.05
C ASP A 16 -0.44 -5.65 2.78
N HIS A 17 0.23 -4.51 2.71
CA HIS A 17 1.11 -4.21 1.58
C HIS A 17 2.26 -5.22 1.49
N TRP A 18 2.83 -5.57 2.65
CA TRP A 18 3.95 -6.49 2.67
C TRP A 18 3.57 -7.92 2.24
N ILE A 19 2.38 -8.41 2.62
CA ILE A 19 1.93 -9.74 2.20
C ILE A 19 1.61 -9.77 0.69
N GLU A 20 1.11 -8.67 0.11
CA GLU A 20 0.92 -8.53 -1.34
C GLU A 20 2.25 -8.59 -2.11
N ASP A 21 3.29 -7.91 -1.61
CA ASP A 21 4.64 -8.01 -2.16
C ASP A 21 5.19 -9.44 -2.05
N PHE A 22 4.95 -10.11 -0.92
CA PHE A 22 5.33 -11.51 -0.74
C PHE A 22 4.57 -12.45 -1.69
N GLU A 23 3.29 -12.20 -1.94
CA GLU A 23 2.50 -13.00 -2.89
C GLU A 23 3.00 -12.81 -4.33
N THR A 24 3.31 -11.59 -4.73
CA THR A 24 3.94 -11.28 -6.02
C THR A 24 5.29 -12.00 -6.16
N LEU A 25 6.10 -12.00 -5.09
CA LEU A 25 7.37 -12.74 -5.05
C LEU A 25 7.15 -14.25 -5.14
N ALA A 26 6.15 -14.78 -4.44
CA ALA A 26 5.82 -16.20 -4.43
C ALA A 26 5.39 -16.66 -5.82
N GLU A 27 4.58 -15.86 -6.53
CA GLU A 27 4.20 -16.11 -7.91
C GLU A 27 5.41 -16.10 -8.85
N ALA A 28 6.28 -15.09 -8.73
CA ALA A 28 7.50 -14.99 -9.53
C ALA A 28 8.47 -16.17 -9.31
N ASN A 29 8.51 -16.74 -8.11
CA ASN A 29 9.33 -17.90 -7.78
C ASN A 29 8.59 -19.25 -7.98
N GLY A 30 7.35 -19.22 -8.50
CA GLY A 30 6.57 -20.43 -8.78
C GLY A 30 6.07 -21.18 -7.55
N TRP A 31 5.98 -20.52 -6.38
CA TRP A 31 5.43 -21.09 -5.15
C TRP A 31 3.91 -21.09 -5.22
N THR A 32 3.33 -22.01 -5.99
CA THR A 32 1.88 -22.13 -6.15
C THR A 32 1.22 -22.87 -4.99
N GLU A 33 1.97 -23.68 -4.25
CA GLU A 33 1.46 -24.46 -3.12
C GLU A 33 1.52 -23.67 -1.80
N ASP A 34 0.40 -23.63 -1.08
CA ASP A 34 0.31 -23.06 0.27
C ASP A 34 1.36 -23.65 1.24
N ALA A 35 1.70 -24.93 1.08
CA ALA A 35 2.71 -25.60 1.90
C ALA A 35 4.13 -25.05 1.64
N GLN A 36 4.45 -24.67 0.40
CA GLN A 36 5.72 -24.06 0.05
C GLN A 36 5.80 -22.64 0.61
N LYS A 37 4.76 -21.82 0.38
CA LYS A 37 4.65 -20.46 0.95
C LYS A 37 4.78 -20.47 2.47
N LEU A 38 4.13 -21.42 3.16
CA LEU A 38 4.18 -21.54 4.63
C LEU A 38 5.53 -22.03 5.17
N LYS A 39 6.36 -22.67 4.33
CA LYS A 39 7.75 -23.03 4.69
C LYS A 39 8.70 -21.84 4.50
N THR A 40 8.48 -21.03 3.47
CA THR A 40 9.37 -19.89 3.14
C THR A 40 9.02 -18.61 3.88
N LEU A 41 7.75 -18.37 4.22
CA LEU A 41 7.29 -17.18 4.96
C LEU A 41 8.15 -16.81 6.19
N PRO A 42 8.51 -17.74 7.12
CA PRO A 42 9.31 -17.38 8.30
C PRO A 42 10.76 -16.95 8.01
N LEU A 43 11.24 -17.08 6.77
CA LEU A 43 12.55 -16.58 6.34
C LEU A 43 12.52 -15.07 6.04
N TYR A 44 11.34 -14.53 5.74
CA TYR A 44 11.13 -13.12 5.43
C TYR A 44 10.49 -12.35 6.61
N LEU A 45 10.26 -13.02 7.73
CA LEU A 45 9.80 -12.42 8.99
C LEU A 45 10.96 -12.30 9.98
N GLU A 46 11.03 -11.17 10.67
CA GLU A 46 11.99 -10.90 11.74
C GLU A 46 11.29 -10.49 13.04
N GLY A 47 12.06 -10.45 14.13
CA GLY A 47 11.59 -10.00 15.44
C GLY A 47 10.28 -10.62 15.92
N GLU A 48 9.34 -9.75 16.26
CA GLU A 48 8.02 -10.10 16.78
C GLU A 48 7.16 -10.86 15.75
N ALA A 49 7.24 -10.49 14.47
CA ALA A 49 6.48 -11.13 13.39
C ALA A 49 6.79 -12.62 13.25
N LYS A 50 8.06 -12.99 13.42
CA LYS A 50 8.48 -14.40 13.41
C LYS A 50 7.94 -15.17 14.61
N THR A 51 7.85 -14.53 15.77
CA THR A 51 7.31 -15.13 16.99
C THR A 51 5.81 -15.37 16.86
N LEU A 52 5.07 -14.37 16.38
CA LEU A 52 3.64 -14.47 16.11
C LEU A 52 3.34 -15.53 15.04
N PHE A 53 4.15 -15.62 13.98
CA PHE A 53 4.01 -16.67 12.97
C PHE A 53 4.14 -18.07 13.57
N ARG A 54 5.13 -18.30 14.44
CA ARG A 54 5.30 -19.61 15.10
C ARG A 54 4.09 -19.97 15.97
N GLN A 55 3.49 -18.99 16.64
CA GLN A 55 2.28 -19.22 17.44
C GLN A 55 1.05 -19.49 16.55
N ALA A 56 0.88 -18.72 15.49
CA ALA A 56 -0.22 -18.90 14.52
C ALA A 56 -0.14 -20.26 13.82
N LYS A 57 1.04 -20.67 13.36
CA LYS A 57 1.28 -21.97 12.71
C LYS A 57 1.01 -23.16 13.62
N LYS A 58 1.20 -23.04 14.93
CA LYS A 58 0.83 -24.10 15.89
C LYS A 58 -0.69 -24.26 16.02
N LYS A 59 -1.44 -23.17 15.89
CA LYS A 59 -2.91 -23.14 16.06
C LYS A 59 -3.67 -23.35 14.74
N LYS A 60 -3.04 -23.05 13.60
CA LYS A 60 -3.66 -23.03 12.28
C LYS A 60 -2.81 -23.83 11.28
N ALA A 61 -3.45 -24.72 10.54
CA ALA A 61 -2.75 -25.62 9.62
C ALA A 61 -2.55 -25.05 8.20
N CYS A 62 -3.37 -24.09 7.76
CA CYS A 62 -3.34 -23.56 6.40
C CYS A 62 -2.72 -22.16 6.31
N TYR A 63 -2.08 -21.89 5.17
CA TYR A 63 -1.40 -20.62 4.88
C TYR A 63 -2.33 -19.41 5.03
N LYS A 64 -3.53 -19.49 4.46
CA LYS A 64 -4.54 -18.42 4.55
C LYS A 64 -4.92 -18.08 5.99
N ALA A 65 -5.08 -19.08 6.86
CA ALA A 65 -5.44 -18.85 8.25
C ALA A 65 -4.27 -18.26 9.06
N VAL A 66 -3.02 -18.62 8.72
CA VAL A 66 -1.84 -18.01 9.35
C VAL A 66 -1.68 -16.56 8.90
N CYS A 67 -1.86 -16.27 7.61
CA CYS A 67 -1.82 -14.90 7.10
C CYS A 67 -2.92 -14.03 7.70
N ALA A 68 -4.16 -14.55 7.83
CA ALA A 68 -5.24 -13.83 8.50
C ALA A 68 -4.93 -13.56 9.98
N ALA A 69 -4.32 -14.50 10.69
CA ALA A 69 -3.92 -14.32 12.09
C ALA A 69 -2.80 -13.28 12.23
N LEU A 70 -1.82 -13.29 11.33
CA LEU A 70 -0.76 -12.29 11.28
C LEU A 70 -1.32 -10.91 10.94
N LYS A 71 -2.20 -10.83 9.93
CA LYS A 71 -2.90 -9.60 9.56
C LYS A 71 -3.67 -9.03 10.75
N ALA A 72 -4.39 -9.85 11.51
CA ALA A 72 -5.09 -9.38 12.70
C ALA A 72 -4.14 -8.95 13.83
N ALA A 73 -2.98 -9.60 13.99
CA ALA A 73 -2.00 -9.25 15.01
C ALA A 73 -1.22 -7.96 14.68
N PHE A 74 -0.98 -7.71 13.40
CA PHE A 74 -0.33 -6.50 12.89
C PHE A 74 -1.32 -5.46 12.36
N MET A 75 -2.62 -5.67 12.59
CA MET A 75 -3.61 -4.67 12.29
C MET A 75 -3.38 -3.51 13.24
N GLU A 76 -2.83 -2.45 12.70
CA GLU A 76 -2.64 -1.25 13.46
C GLU A 76 -3.99 -0.60 13.76
N ASP A 77 -4.14 -0.16 15.01
CA ASP A 77 -5.28 0.66 15.38
C ASP A 77 -5.23 1.97 14.57
N PRO A 78 -6.26 2.28 13.76
CA PRO A 78 -6.31 3.45 12.91
C PRO A 78 -6.00 4.77 13.64
N GLU A 79 -6.26 4.86 14.94
CA GLU A 79 -5.93 6.05 15.72
C GLU A 79 -4.42 6.29 15.86
N PHE A 80 -3.61 5.23 15.98
CA PHE A 80 -2.15 5.36 15.98
C PHE A 80 -1.62 5.75 14.59
N ALA A 81 -2.20 5.19 13.53
CA ALA A 81 -1.88 5.59 12.16
C ALA A 81 -2.26 7.06 11.91
N LYS A 82 -3.43 7.53 12.37
CA LYS A 82 -3.81 8.95 12.33
C LYS A 82 -2.81 9.84 13.09
N MET A 83 -2.35 9.40 14.25
CA MET A 83 -1.35 10.14 15.03
C MET A 83 -0.03 10.28 14.28
N ARG A 84 0.50 9.20 13.68
CA ARG A 84 1.71 9.27 12.84
C ARG A 84 1.52 10.12 11.60
N LEU A 85 0.36 10.01 10.95
CA LEU A 85 0.06 10.80 9.77
C LEU A 85 0.14 12.31 10.07
N ARG A 86 -0.35 12.74 11.24
CA ARG A 86 -0.27 14.14 11.69
C ARG A 86 1.15 14.64 11.93
N THR A 87 2.07 13.76 12.33
CA THR A 87 3.47 14.10 12.59
C THR A 87 4.38 13.82 11.40
N THR A 88 3.82 13.28 10.32
CA THR A 88 4.57 12.91 9.12
C THR A 88 5.06 14.15 8.40
N THR A 89 6.38 14.28 8.33
CA THR A 89 7.05 15.31 7.54
C THR A 89 8.01 14.66 6.55
N LYS A 90 8.31 15.40 5.48
CA LYS A 90 9.28 14.95 4.48
C LYS A 90 10.67 14.86 5.12
N LEU A 91 11.31 13.70 4.98
CA LEU A 91 12.67 13.49 5.50
C LEU A 91 13.71 14.23 4.65
N GLU A 92 14.87 14.52 5.26
CA GLU A 92 16.03 15.02 4.54
C GLU A 92 16.58 13.92 3.62
N GLY A 93 16.82 14.24 2.34
CA GLY A 93 17.25 13.26 1.33
C GLY A 93 16.14 12.42 0.68
N GLU A 94 14.92 12.39 1.25
CA GLU A 94 13.78 11.69 0.63
C GLU A 94 13.32 12.39 -0.66
N SER A 95 12.93 11.64 -1.69
CA SER A 95 12.34 12.22 -2.90
C SER A 95 10.88 12.63 -2.65
N PHE A 96 10.35 13.60 -3.41
CA PHE A 96 8.94 13.99 -3.28
C PHE A 96 7.99 12.83 -3.62
N SER A 97 8.35 11.98 -4.59
CA SER A 97 7.59 10.79 -4.94
C SER A 97 7.63 9.72 -3.84
N GLY A 98 8.78 9.52 -3.19
CA GLY A 98 8.92 8.63 -2.03
C GLY A 98 8.07 9.12 -0.86
N PHE A 99 8.10 10.42 -0.59
CA PHE A 99 7.25 11.03 0.44
C PHE A 99 5.76 10.87 0.15
N ALA A 100 5.33 11.09 -1.10
CA ALA A 100 3.93 10.91 -1.50
C ALA A 100 3.47 9.44 -1.44
N ALA A 101 4.36 8.48 -1.72
CA ALA A 101 4.08 7.05 -1.54
C ALA A 101 3.90 6.71 -0.06
N ARG A 102 4.81 7.21 0.80
CA ARG A 102 4.72 7.00 2.25
C ARG A 102 3.43 7.57 2.84
N ILE A 103 3.03 8.76 2.45
CA ILE A 103 1.76 9.36 2.91
C ILE A 103 0.55 8.52 2.47
N ARG A 104 0.51 8.04 1.23
CA ARG A 104 -0.60 7.19 0.77
C ARG A 104 -0.74 5.94 1.64
N ASN A 105 0.38 5.26 1.90
CA ASN A 105 0.39 4.07 2.74
C ASN A 105 -0.09 4.36 4.18
N GLU A 106 0.28 5.51 4.75
CA GLU A 106 -0.17 5.92 6.08
C GLU A 106 -1.65 6.35 6.09
N VAL A 107 -2.15 6.96 5.01
CA VAL A 107 -3.58 7.31 4.89
C VAL A 107 -4.47 6.08 4.77
N GLU A 108 -4.04 5.06 4.03
CA GLU A 108 -4.77 3.79 3.92
C GLU A 108 -4.91 3.10 5.28
N LEU A 109 -3.89 3.18 6.12
CA LEU A 109 -3.94 2.67 7.50
C LEU A 109 -4.77 3.55 8.44
N ALA A 110 -4.66 4.87 8.30
CA ALA A 110 -5.34 5.84 9.16
C ALA A 110 -6.84 5.96 8.87
N TYR A 111 -7.25 5.72 7.63
CA TYR A 111 -8.61 5.91 7.17
C TYR A 111 -9.10 4.75 6.29
N PRO A 112 -9.20 3.52 6.84
CA PRO A 112 -9.72 2.37 6.12
C PRO A 112 -11.21 2.52 5.74
N GLU A 113 -11.94 3.43 6.39
CA GLU A 113 -13.33 3.75 6.10
C GLU A 113 -13.53 4.62 4.85
N LEU A 114 -12.50 5.31 4.40
CA LEU A 114 -12.57 6.17 3.22
C LEU A 114 -12.42 5.34 1.94
N ASP A 115 -13.15 5.74 0.90
CA ASP A 115 -12.92 5.19 -0.44
C ASP A 115 -11.62 5.73 -1.05
N ALA A 116 -11.18 5.12 -2.16
CA ALA A 116 -9.93 5.51 -2.82
C ALA A 116 -9.86 7.02 -3.15
N SER A 117 -11.01 7.63 -3.48
CA SER A 117 -11.09 9.07 -3.73
C SER A 117 -10.89 9.89 -2.45
N GLY A 118 -11.51 9.49 -1.33
CA GLY A 118 -11.33 10.14 -0.04
C GLY A 118 -9.90 10.03 0.48
N GLN A 119 -9.29 8.86 0.31
CA GLN A 119 -7.88 8.62 0.67
C GLN A 119 -6.92 9.46 -0.19
N GLU A 120 -7.21 9.64 -1.48
CA GLU A 120 -6.41 10.49 -2.37
C GLU A 120 -6.45 11.97 -1.95
N VAL A 121 -7.65 12.50 -1.65
CA VAL A 121 -7.81 13.87 -1.14
C VAL A 121 -7.02 14.04 0.16
N ARG A 122 -7.15 13.09 1.08
CA ARG A 122 -6.49 13.16 2.38
C ARG A 122 -4.97 13.09 2.26
N SER A 123 -4.48 12.22 1.38
CA SER A 123 -3.06 12.11 1.06
C SER A 123 -2.49 13.42 0.52
N TYR A 124 -3.24 14.10 -0.36
CA TYR A 124 -2.82 15.37 -0.92
C TYR A 124 -2.78 16.50 0.12
N GLU A 125 -3.76 16.55 1.02
CA GLU A 125 -3.77 17.52 2.14
C GLU A 125 -2.57 17.33 3.05
N THR A 126 -2.36 16.11 3.55
CA THR A 126 -1.23 15.78 4.43
C THR A 126 0.11 16.03 3.73
N PHE A 127 0.21 15.77 2.43
CA PHE A 127 1.44 16.04 1.67
C PHE A 127 1.80 17.53 1.69
N LYS A 128 0.83 18.43 1.49
CA LYS A 128 1.08 19.88 1.54
C LYS A 128 1.51 20.35 2.93
N GLU A 129 0.88 19.79 3.97
CA GLU A 129 1.17 20.12 5.36
C GLU A 129 2.55 19.61 5.80
N GLY A 130 2.90 18.40 5.38
CA GLY A 130 4.15 17.73 5.75
C GLY A 130 5.40 18.18 5.00
N ILE A 131 5.31 19.16 4.08
CA ILE A 131 6.47 19.75 3.40
C ILE A 131 7.10 20.84 4.30
N PRO A 132 8.36 20.66 4.74
CA PRO A 132 9.07 21.68 5.51
C PRO A 132 9.22 22.99 4.72
N GLU A 133 9.15 24.14 5.42
CA GLU A 133 9.24 25.48 4.83
C GLU A 133 10.43 25.64 3.87
N LYS A 134 11.59 25.07 4.24
CA LYS A 134 12.82 25.08 3.43
C LYS A 134 12.65 24.51 2.02
N PHE A 135 11.69 23.61 1.81
CA PHE A 135 11.41 23.00 0.51
C PHE A 135 10.26 23.66 -0.25
N ARG A 136 9.46 24.54 0.37
CA ARG A 136 8.31 25.19 -0.29
C ARG A 136 8.74 26.00 -1.52
N LYS A 137 9.89 26.67 -1.47
CA LYS A 137 10.44 27.44 -2.61
C LYS A 137 10.82 26.55 -3.81
N ALA A 138 11.22 25.30 -3.59
CA ALA A 138 11.59 24.37 -4.67
C ALA A 138 10.36 23.92 -5.47
N ILE A 139 9.21 23.75 -4.80
CA ILE A 139 7.93 23.35 -5.43
C ILE A 139 7.39 24.47 -6.33
N TYR A 140 7.53 25.74 -5.92
CA TYR A 140 7.16 26.88 -6.76
C TYR A 140 8.06 27.08 -7.99
N LYS A 141 9.32 26.65 -7.92
CA LYS A 141 10.26 26.73 -9.05
C LYS A 141 10.00 25.63 -10.11
N ASP A 142 9.68 24.41 -9.69
CA ASP A 142 9.37 23.32 -10.62
C ASP A 142 8.01 23.55 -11.32
N SER A 143 7.02 24.09 -10.60
CA SER A 143 5.71 24.43 -11.17
C SER A 143 5.72 25.65 -12.12
N SER A 144 6.64 26.61 -11.96
CA SER A 144 6.80 27.73 -12.90
C SER A 144 7.56 27.35 -14.17
N THR A 145 8.45 26.35 -14.11
CA THR A 145 9.21 25.88 -15.28
C THR A 145 8.38 24.96 -16.19
N ARG A 146 7.31 24.34 -15.67
CA ARG A 146 6.35 23.51 -16.44
C ARG A 146 5.09 24.26 -16.92
N ARG A 147 5.01 25.58 -16.73
CA ARG A 147 3.81 26.39 -17.03
C ARG A 147 3.46 26.55 -18.50
N SER A 148 4.19 25.93 -19.44
CA SER A 148 3.81 26.03 -20.86
C SER A 148 2.87 24.93 -21.36
N GLN A 149 2.63 23.83 -20.63
CA GLN A 149 1.65 22.81 -21.06
C GLN A 149 0.96 22.12 -19.88
N ASN A 150 -0.32 22.42 -19.67
CA ASN A 150 -1.33 21.64 -18.93
C ASN A 150 -0.89 20.95 -17.62
N VAL A 151 -0.81 21.71 -16.53
CA VAL A 151 -0.55 21.20 -15.17
C VAL A 151 -1.76 21.40 -14.26
N ASN A 152 -2.80 20.59 -14.44
CA ASN A 152 -3.79 20.32 -13.39
C ASN A 152 -4.05 18.81 -13.20
N GLY A 153 -3.30 17.93 -13.87
CA GLY A 153 -3.49 16.47 -13.74
C GLY A 153 -2.28 15.59 -14.05
N LEU A 154 -1.11 16.18 -14.34
CA LEU A 154 0.04 15.42 -14.86
C LEU A 154 1.14 15.07 -13.84
N LEU A 155 1.22 15.76 -12.70
CA LEU A 155 2.24 15.47 -11.68
C LEU A 155 1.86 14.32 -10.74
N TRP A 156 0.59 13.90 -10.73
CA TRP A 156 0.08 12.79 -9.93
C TRP A 156 0.02 11.45 -10.68
N ARG A 157 0.00 11.48 -12.02
CA ARG A 157 -0.26 10.29 -12.87
C ARG A 157 0.98 9.51 -13.32
N SER A 158 2.15 9.75 -12.73
CA SER A 158 3.39 9.07 -13.15
C SER A 158 3.73 7.90 -12.21
N GLY A 159 2.95 6.83 -12.34
CA GLY A 159 3.26 5.46 -11.90
C GLY A 159 2.75 4.47 -12.97
N PRO A 160 3.41 3.32 -13.19
CA PRO A 160 3.20 2.51 -14.38
C PRO A 160 1.94 1.65 -14.23
N HIS A 161 0.80 2.16 -14.67
CA HIS A 161 -0.34 1.32 -15.05
C HIS A 161 -1.19 2.05 -16.09
N GLN A 162 -0.74 1.99 -17.35
CA GLN A 162 -1.69 2.02 -18.45
C GLN A 162 -2.16 0.59 -18.71
N ASN A 163 -3.44 0.46 -19.07
CA ASN A 163 -4.18 -0.79 -19.30
C ASN A 163 -4.59 -1.47 -17.97
N THR A 164 -5.84 -1.50 -17.54
CA THR A 164 -7.09 -1.71 -18.26
C THR A 164 -8.23 -1.04 -17.48
N TYR A 165 -9.11 -0.27 -18.12
CA TYR A 165 -10.56 -0.26 -17.79
C TYR A 165 -11.28 0.58 -18.84
N ARG A 166 -11.40 -0.01 -20.03
CA ARG A 166 -12.27 0.48 -21.09
C ARG A 166 -13.71 0.09 -20.71
N ARG A 167 -14.49 1.07 -20.25
CA ARG A 167 -15.96 1.12 -20.34
C ARG A 167 -16.74 -0.11 -19.83
N SER A 168 -17.13 -0.09 -18.55
CA SER A 168 -18.40 -0.71 -18.11
C SER A 168 -19.30 0.34 -17.47
N ARG A 169 -19.94 1.13 -18.34
CA ARG A 169 -21.14 1.93 -18.02
C ARG A 169 -22.22 1.58 -19.03
N ARG A 170 -22.79 0.38 -18.92
CA ARG A 170 -24.11 0.04 -19.49
C ARG A 170 -24.69 -1.23 -18.87
N TRP A 171 -24.78 -1.29 -17.54
CA TRP A 171 -25.62 -2.25 -16.83
C TRP A 171 -26.52 -1.51 -15.86
N SER A 172 -27.48 -0.78 -16.42
CA SER A 172 -28.69 -0.34 -15.71
C SER A 172 -29.77 -0.07 -16.77
N ARG A 173 -30.32 -1.17 -17.31
CA ARG A 173 -31.57 -1.28 -18.09
C ARG A 173 -31.76 -2.77 -18.47
N ASN A 174 -31.98 -3.64 -17.49
CA ASN A 174 -32.69 -4.91 -17.69
C ASN A 174 -33.00 -5.66 -16.37
N GLN A 175 -33.62 -4.98 -15.41
CA GLN A 175 -34.33 -5.62 -14.30
C GLN A 175 -35.84 -5.35 -14.37
N LYS A 176 -36.43 -5.51 -15.56
CA LYS A 176 -37.88 -5.71 -15.74
C LYS A 176 -38.11 -6.62 -16.94
N LYS A 177 -37.96 -7.92 -16.72
CA LYS A 177 -38.71 -9.01 -17.34
C LYS A 177 -38.20 -10.30 -16.68
N TRP A 178 -39.11 -11.22 -16.38
CA TRP A 178 -38.87 -12.54 -15.77
C TRP A 178 -38.81 -12.59 -14.24
N LYS A 179 -39.93 -12.27 -13.58
CA LYS A 179 -40.56 -13.20 -12.64
C LYS A 179 -42.03 -13.32 -13.03
N SER A 180 -42.49 -14.58 -13.03
CA SER A 180 -43.83 -15.08 -13.38
C SER A 180 -44.99 -14.29 -12.79
#